data_AF-A0AAE1ESS0-F1
#
_entry.id   AF-A0AAE1ESS0-F1
#
_cell.length_a   1.000
_cell.length_b   1.000
_cell.length_c   1.000
_cell.angle_alpha   90.00
_cell.angle_beta   90.00
_cell.angle_gamma   90.00
#
_symmetry.space_group_name_H-M   'P 1'
#
loop_
_entity.id
_entity.type
_entity.pdbx_description
1 polymer ?
#
loop_
_entity_poly.entity_id
_entity_poly.type
_entity_poly.pdbx_seq_one_letter_code
_entity_poly.pdbx_strand_id
1 'polypeptide(L)'
;MLKSIREQLSLEVSADTVRRRLHQEGILHRVPAKNEYLADIHGAARLIFAQQYVEKGMEFWVRTIFTDEKSFSSSNHGKIHLWRRNDTR
;
A
#
# COMPACT_ATOMS: atom_id res chain seq x y z
N MET A 1 -1.49 -4.26 16.26
CA MET A 1 -0.55 -3.20 16.71
C MET A 1 0.68 -3.94 17.21
N LEU A 2 1.78 -3.90 16.46
CA LEU A 2 3.00 -4.66 16.78
C LEU A 2 3.46 -4.28 18.18
N LYS A 3 3.62 -5.27 19.08
CA LYS A 3 4.34 -5.08 20.35
C LYS A 3 5.67 -4.42 20.01
N SER A 4 6.11 -3.46 20.83
CA SER A 4 7.40 -2.82 20.61
C SER A 4 8.48 -3.92 20.62
N ILE A 5 9.42 -3.94 19.66
CA ILE A 5 10.51 -4.94 19.60
C ILE A 5 11.22 -5.06 20.96
N ARG A 6 11.28 -3.95 21.70
CA ARG A 6 11.74 -3.86 23.08
C ARG A 6 11.00 -4.80 24.04
N GLU A 7 9.67 -4.82 23.97
CA GLU A 7 8.78 -5.63 24.81
C GLU A 7 8.82 -7.10 24.44
N GLN A 8 9.01 -7.42 23.15
CA GLN A 8 9.13 -8.81 22.71
C GLN A 8 10.47 -9.45 23.11
N LEU A 9 11.53 -8.66 23.17
CA LEU A 9 12.88 -9.14 23.50
C LEU A 9 13.28 -8.84 24.96
N SER A 10 12.37 -8.28 25.77
CA SER A 10 12.63 -7.85 27.15
C SER A 10 13.93 -7.03 27.32
N LEU A 11 14.19 -6.12 26.37
CA LEU A 11 15.40 -5.30 26.37
C LEU A 11 15.14 -3.95 27.06
N GLU A 12 15.98 -3.57 28.02
CA GLU A 12 15.95 -2.24 28.63
C GLU A 12 16.75 -1.22 27.79
N VAL A 13 16.29 -0.97 26.56
CA VAL A 13 16.93 -0.02 25.63
C VAL A 13 15.97 1.05 25.17
N SER A 14 16.50 2.23 24.86
CA SER A 14 15.72 3.32 24.28
C SER A 14 15.22 2.95 22.89
N ALA A 15 14.05 3.50 22.50
CA ALA A 15 13.50 3.29 21.17
C ALA A 15 14.47 3.74 20.06
N ASP A 16 15.25 4.79 20.31
CA ASP A 16 16.24 5.29 19.35
C ASP A 16 17.41 4.34 19.15
N THR A 17 17.83 3.64 20.21
CA THR A 17 18.82 2.57 20.10
C THR A 17 18.32 1.45 19.19
N VAL A 18 17.05 1.05 19.35
CA VAL A 18 16.40 0.05 18.48
C VAL A 18 16.36 0.54 17.04
N ARG A 19 15.87 1.76 16.78
CA ARG A 19 15.81 2.32 15.42
C ARG A 19 17.17 2.38 14.75
N ARG A 20 18.20 2.84 15.47
CA ARG A 20 19.56 2.92 14.95
C ARG A 20 20.10 1.54 14.55
N ARG A 21 19.88 0.52 15.39
CA ARG A 21 20.29 -0.87 15.07
C ARG A 21 19.53 -1.42 13.87
N LEU A 22 18.22 -1.18 13.79
CA LEU A 22 17.42 -1.58 12.62
C LEU A 22 17.91 -0.92 11.33
N HIS A 23 18.20 0.39 11.37
CA HIS A 23 18.73 1.13 10.23
C HIS A 23 20.12 0.63 9.81
N GLN A 24 21.00 0.27 10.76
CA GLN A 24 22.30 -0.34 10.47
C GLN A 24 22.15 -1.64 9.66
N GLU A 25 21.11 -2.43 9.96
CA GLU A 25 20.78 -3.68 9.26
C GLU A 25 19.90 -3.47 8.00
N GLY A 26 19.70 -2.22 7.58
CA GLY A 26 18.90 -1.84 6.42
C GLY A 26 17.39 -2.02 6.60
N ILE A 27 16.91 -2.24 7.82
CA ILE A 27 15.49 -2.38 8.15
C ILE A 27 14.91 -0.99 8.44
N LEU A 28 13.95 -0.59 7.62
CA LEU A 28 13.44 0.77 7.59
C LEU A 28 11.92 0.78 7.78
N HIS A 29 11.42 1.91 8.27
CA HIS A 29 9.99 2.16 8.42
C HIS A 29 9.37 2.43 7.04
N ARG A 30 8.39 1.62 6.63
CA ARG A 30 7.75 1.69 5.31
C ARG A 30 6.24 1.50 5.42
N VAL A 31 5.52 2.15 4.51
CA VAL A 31 4.09 1.87 4.28
C VAL A 31 4.01 0.68 3.31
N PRO A 32 3.33 -0.42 3.66
CA PRO A 32 3.16 -1.53 2.72
C PRO A 32 2.34 -1.08 1.51
N ALA A 33 2.66 -1.63 0.34
CA ALA A 33 1.81 -1.46 -0.82
C ALA A 33 0.50 -2.22 -0.57
N LYS A 34 -0.63 -1.51 -0.61
CA LYS A 34 -1.94 -2.16 -0.61
C LYS A 34 -2.19 -2.66 -2.03
N ASN A 35 -1.97 -3.94 -2.28
CA ASN A 35 -2.40 -4.57 -3.52
C ASN A 35 -3.69 -5.31 -3.25
N GLU A 36 -4.75 -4.93 -3.94
CA GLU A 36 -6.01 -5.68 -3.90
C GLU A 36 -5.81 -6.95 -4.71
N TYR A 37 -6.25 -8.09 -4.17
CA TYR A 37 -6.14 -9.35 -4.89
C TYR A 37 -6.97 -9.25 -6.17
N LEU A 38 -6.30 -9.33 -7.31
CA LEU A 38 -6.94 -9.35 -8.62
C LEU A 38 -6.97 -10.81 -9.08
N ALA A 39 -8.15 -11.43 -9.08
CA ALA A 39 -8.31 -12.74 -9.70
C ALA A 39 -8.00 -12.67 -11.20
N ASP A 40 -7.52 -13.78 -11.76
CA ASP A 40 -7.10 -13.85 -13.17
C ASP A 40 -8.20 -13.40 -14.14
N ILE A 41 -9.46 -13.73 -13.84
CA ILE A 41 -10.62 -13.29 -14.61
C ILE A 41 -10.77 -11.77 -14.66
N HIS A 42 -10.50 -11.08 -13.55
CA HIS A 42 -10.55 -9.61 -13.50
C HIS A 42 -9.36 -9.00 -14.24
N GLY A 43 -8.19 -9.66 -14.21
CA GLY A 43 -7.04 -9.28 -15.03
C GLY A 43 -7.35 -9.34 -16.53
N ALA A 44 -7.93 -10.45 -16.99
CA ALA A 44 -8.34 -10.63 -18.38
C ALA A 44 -9.41 -9.61 -18.81
N ALA A 45 -10.44 -9.40 -17.99
CA ALA A 45 -11.49 -8.42 -18.28
C ALA A 45 -10.93 -6.99 -18.40
N ARG A 46 -9.99 -6.61 -17.52
CA ARG A 46 -9.32 -5.30 -17.58
C ARG A 46 -8.47 -5.16 -18.84
N LEU A 47 -7.78 -6.21 -19.27
CA LEU A 47 -6.97 -6.20 -20.49
C LEU A 47 -7.84 -6.03 -21.74
N ILE A 48 -8.95 -6.77 -21.83
CA ILE A 48 -9.91 -6.65 -22.94
C ILE A 48 -10.48 -5.24 -23.00
N PHE A 49 -10.90 -4.70 -21.84
CA PHE A 49 -11.39 -3.31 -21.75
C PHE A 49 -10.31 -2.32 -22.23
N ALA A 50 -9.08 -2.45 -21.76
CA ALA A 50 -8.00 -1.55 -22.18
C ALA A 50 -7.77 -1.61 -23.70
N GLN A 51 -7.69 -2.80 -24.28
CA GLN A 51 -7.52 -2.98 -25.72
C GLN A 51 -8.67 -2.38 -26.53
N GLN A 52 -9.91 -2.50 -26.06
CA GLN A 52 -11.08 -1.99 -26.75
C GLN A 52 -11.14 -0.45 -26.81
N TYR A 53 -10.60 0.22 -25.78
CA TYR A 53 -10.73 1.67 -25.64
C TYR A 53 -9.40 2.44 -25.79
N VAL A 54 -8.26 1.76 -25.99
CA VAL A 54 -6.93 2.41 -26.10
C VAL A 54 -6.83 3.39 -27.27
N GLU A 55 -7.50 3.10 -28.39
CA GLU A 55 -7.50 3.95 -29.58
C GLU A 55 -8.55 5.07 -29.51
N LYS A 56 -9.38 5.12 -28.47
CA LYS A 56 -10.39 6.17 -28.33
C LYS A 56 -9.72 7.50 -28.01
N GLY A 57 -9.96 8.48 -28.89
CA GLY A 57 -9.50 9.85 -28.70
C GLY A 57 -10.22 10.58 -27.56
N MET A 58 -9.72 11.77 -27.23
CA MET A 58 -10.21 12.57 -26.11
C MET A 58 -11.70 12.92 -26.19
N GLU A 59 -12.26 13.10 -27.39
CA GLU A 59 -13.69 13.45 -27.54
C GLU A 59 -14.61 12.38 -26.92
N PHE A 60 -14.25 11.10 -27.08
CA PHE A 60 -15.00 9.99 -26.48
C PHE A 60 -15.02 10.11 -24.95
N TRP A 61 -13.86 10.36 -24.33
CA TRP A 61 -13.73 10.46 -22.88
C TRP A 61 -14.41 11.70 -22.31
N VAL A 62 -14.39 12.82 -23.03
CA VAL A 62 -15.10 14.06 -22.62
C VAL A 62 -16.61 13.86 -22.58
N ARG A 63 -17.16 13.02 -23.46
CA ARG A 63 -18.59 12.69 -23.48
C ARG A 63 -18.97 11.55 -22.52
N THR A 64 -17.99 10.91 -21.88
CA THR A 64 -18.22 9.79 -20.97
C THR A 64 -18.47 10.30 -19.56
N ILE A 65 -19.60 9.91 -18.96
CA ILE A 65 -19.93 10.23 -17.57
C ILE A 65 -19.55 9.04 -16.69
N PHE A 66 -18.59 9.25 -15.80
CA PHE A 66 -18.18 8.26 -14.80
C PHE A 66 -18.95 8.50 -13.49
N THR A 67 -19.34 7.41 -12.85
CA THR A 67 -20.01 7.42 -11.55
C THR A 67 -19.35 6.39 -10.64
N ASP A 68 -19.19 6.74 -9.37
CA ASP A 68 -18.67 5.86 -8.32
C ASP A 68 -19.19 6.34 -6.96
N GLU A 69 -19.20 5.45 -5.98
CA GLU A 69 -19.61 5.74 -4.62
C GLU A 69 -18.39 5.72 -3.69
N LYS A 70 -18.30 6.69 -2.78
CA LYS A 70 -17.23 6.76 -1.79
C LYS A 70 -17.77 6.98 -0.39
N SER A 71 -17.27 6.20 0.57
CA SER A 71 -17.51 6.43 2.00
C SER A 71 -16.46 7.35 2.60
N PHE A 72 -16.90 8.35 3.37
CA PHE A 72 -16.04 9.23 4.16
C PHE A 72 -16.23 8.94 5.65
N SER A 73 -15.14 8.80 6.40
CA SER A 73 -15.19 8.59 7.85
C SER A 73 -14.13 9.44 8.56
N SER A 74 -14.45 9.92 9.76
CA SER A 74 -13.55 10.71 10.61
C SER A 74 -12.66 9.84 11.52
N SER A 75 -12.88 8.53 11.55
CA SER A 75 -12.17 7.59 12.42
C SER A 75 -10.99 6.90 11.71
N ASN A 76 -9.80 7.13 12.28
CA ASN A 76 -8.48 6.52 12.08
C ASN A 76 -8.26 5.61 10.85
N HIS A 77 -8.03 6.22 9.68
CA HIS A 77 -7.34 5.59 8.55
C HIS A 77 -5.83 5.90 8.56
N GLY A 78 -5.20 5.91 9.74
CA GLY A 78 -3.75 6.08 9.86
C GLY A 78 -3.02 5.03 9.03
N LYS A 79 -2.00 5.46 8.27
CA LYS A 79 -1.18 4.53 7.48
C LYS A 79 -0.57 3.50 8.41
N ILE A 80 -0.77 2.21 8.12
CA ILE A 80 -0.04 1.15 8.80
C ILE A 80 1.39 1.22 8.32
N HIS A 81 2.33 1.15 9.25
CA HIS A 81 3.74 1.09 8.94
C HIS A 81 4.34 -0.23 9.41
N LEU A 82 5.25 -0.75 8.61
CA LEU A 82 6.01 -1.97 8.85
C LEU A 82 7.50 -1.65 8.84
N TRP A 83 8.25 -2.40 9.64
CA TRP A 83 9.71 -2.41 9.59
C TRP A 83 10.16 -3.50 8.62
N ARG A 84 10.80 -3.13 7.51
CA ARG A 84 11.28 -4.09 6.49
C ARG A 84 12.50 -3.56 5.75
N ARG A 85 13.22 -4.45 5.06
CA ARG A 85 14.33 -4.05 4.18
C ARG A 85 13.82 -3.37 2.91
N ASN A 86 14.69 -2.64 2.22
CA ASN A 86 14.37 -2.14 0.89
C ASN A 86 14.16 -3.32 -0.08
N ASP A 87 13.31 -3.11 -1.08
CA ASP A 87 13.00 -4.04 -2.18
C ASP A 87 12.36 -5.39 -1.78
N THR A 88 12.07 -5.60 -0.50
CA THR A 88 11.20 -6.69 -0.05
C THR A 88 9.74 -6.26 -0.16
N ARG A 89 8.97 -6.92 -1.03
CA ARG A 89 7.53 -6.65 -1.24
C ARG A 89 6.69 -7.18 -0.08
#